data_AF-A0A4U6TP49-F1
#
_entry.id   AF-A0A4U6TP49-F1
#
_cell.length_a   1.000
_cell.length_b   1.000
_cell.length_c   1.000
_cell.angle_alpha   90.00
_cell.angle_beta   90.00
_cell.angle_gamma   90.00
#
_symmetry.space_group_name_H-M   'P 1'
#
loop_
_entity.id
_entity.type
_entity.pdbx_description
1 polymer ?
#
loop_
_entity_poly.entity_id
_entity_poly.type
_entity_poly.pdbx_seq_one_letter_code
_entity_poly.pdbx_strand_id
1 'polypeptide(L)'
;MDLPSYSCVLCPHNREETLFHVLLECPFAQECWINISLFANLSDEPYNILYSFKIQLQVQFFMEIIILMSWCIWMARNDWIFRGITPSIHGAMLRFKTVFTQVILRVKEEWKQPMLEWLEHIL
;
A
#
# COMPACT_ATOMS: atom_id res chain seq x y z
N MET A 1 11.39 -14.31 22.82
CA MET A 1 10.03 -14.72 22.40
C MET A 1 10.23 -15.28 21.01
N ASP A 2 10.11 -16.59 20.87
CA ASP A 2 10.38 -17.27 19.59
C ASP A 2 9.08 -17.34 18.79
N LEU A 3 9.10 -16.83 17.56
CA LEU A 3 7.97 -16.91 16.65
C LEU A 3 7.97 -18.28 15.95
N PRO A 4 6.79 -18.84 15.64
CA PRO A 4 6.68 -20.07 14.86
C PRO A 4 7.28 -19.97 13.45
N SER A 5 7.32 -18.76 12.89
CA SER A 5 7.95 -18.44 11.62
C SER A 5 8.30 -16.96 11.56
N TYR A 6 9.42 -16.65 10.89
CA TYR A 6 9.85 -15.30 10.54
C TYR A 6 9.56 -14.97 9.07
N SER A 7 8.94 -15.88 8.33
CA SER A 7 8.66 -15.68 6.91
C SER A 7 7.42 -14.81 6.69
N CYS A 8 7.48 -13.97 5.67
CA CYS A 8 6.39 -13.09 5.25
C CYS A 8 5.20 -13.93 4.78
N VAL A 9 4.08 -13.79 5.47
CA VAL A 9 2.86 -14.57 5.18
C VAL A 9 2.15 -14.15 3.89
N LEU A 10 2.50 -12.99 3.34
CA LEU A 10 1.99 -12.50 2.05
C LEU A 10 2.82 -12.99 0.86
N CYS A 11 3.98 -13.61 1.12
CA CYS A 11 4.95 -13.96 0.09
C CYS A 11 4.96 -15.47 -0.16
N PRO A 12 4.78 -15.93 -1.42
CA PRO A 12 4.84 -17.36 -1.74
C PRO A 12 6.26 -17.94 -1.65
N HIS A 13 7.29 -17.10 -1.62
CA HIS A 13 8.70 -17.51 -1.68
C HIS A 13 9.34 -17.78 -0.32
N ASN A 14 8.55 -17.82 0.76
CA ASN A 14 9.02 -18.05 2.13
C ASN A 14 10.16 -17.12 2.60
N ARG A 15 10.23 -15.90 2.04
CA ARG A 15 11.24 -14.90 2.41
C ARG A 15 11.01 -14.39 3.82
N GLU A 16 12.10 -14.05 4.51
CA GLU A 16 12.05 -13.40 5.81
C GLU A 16 11.26 -12.09 5.74
N GLU A 17 10.44 -11.87 6.76
CA GLU A 17 9.61 -10.70 6.88
C GLU A 17 10.41 -9.51 7.42
N THR A 18 10.74 -8.59 6.52
CA THR A 18 11.27 -7.26 6.89
C THR A 18 10.26 -6.18 6.51
N LEU A 19 10.41 -4.97 7.07
CA LEU A 19 9.56 -3.83 6.68
C LEU A 19 9.66 -3.53 5.18
N PHE A 20 10.88 -3.57 4.63
CA PHE A 20 11.11 -3.40 3.20
C PHE A 20 10.41 -4.48 2.38
N HIS A 21 10.53 -5.74 2.82
CA HIS A 21 9.86 -6.85 2.17
C HIS A 21 8.34 -6.68 2.19
N VAL A 22 7.72 -6.50 3.35
CA VAL A 22 6.26 -6.43 3.48
C VAL A 22 5.67 -5.26 2.69
N LEU A 23 6.33 -4.10 2.70
CA LEU A 23 5.76 -2.88 2.15
C LEU A 23 6.14 -2.61 0.69
N LEU A 24 7.27 -3.10 0.19
CA LEU A 24 7.80 -2.73 -1.13
C LEU A 24 8.15 -3.93 -2.00
N GLU A 25 8.88 -4.90 -1.47
CA GLU A 25 9.47 -5.97 -2.28
C GLU A 25 8.61 -7.22 -2.42
N CYS A 26 7.71 -7.49 -1.47
CA CYS A 26 6.81 -8.64 -1.53
C CYS A 26 5.96 -8.57 -2.81
N PRO A 27 5.79 -9.68 -3.57
CA PRO A 27 4.98 -9.67 -4.78
C PRO A 27 3.56 -9.13 -4.55
N PHE A 28 2.95 -9.43 -3.40
CA PHE A 28 1.65 -8.87 -3.02
C PHE A 28 1.68 -7.33 -2.92
N ALA A 29 2.73 -6.79 -2.29
CA ALA A 29 2.90 -5.35 -2.14
C ALA A 29 3.16 -4.68 -3.50
N GLN A 30 4.02 -5.25 -4.33
CA GLN A 30 4.30 -4.76 -5.68
C GLN A 30 3.02 -4.66 -6.51
N GLU A 31 2.19 -5.69 -6.50
CA GLU A 31 0.90 -5.67 -7.20
C GLU A 31 -0.03 -4.57 -6.66
N CYS A 32 -0.06 -4.35 -5.35
CA CYS A 32 -0.85 -3.25 -4.76
C CYS A 32 -0.39 -1.87 -5.27
N TRP A 33 0.93 -1.64 -5.38
CA TRP A 33 1.48 -0.40 -5.92
C TRP A 33 1.20 -0.25 -7.42
N ILE A 34 1.37 -1.33 -8.20
CA ILE A 34 1.09 -1.34 -9.64
C ILE A 34 -0.38 -1.01 -9.92
N ASN A 35 -1.31 -1.47 -9.08
CA ASN A 35 -2.74 -1.19 -9.22
C ASN A 35 -3.12 0.29 -8.99
N ILE A 36 -2.20 1.11 -8.46
CA ILE A 36 -2.33 2.57 -8.39
C ILE A 36 -1.29 3.28 -9.26
N SER A 37 -0.78 2.58 -10.28
CA SER A 37 0.21 3.07 -11.25
C SER A 37 1.54 3.53 -10.62
N LEU A 38 1.97 2.86 -9.55
CA LEU A 38 3.26 3.11 -8.91
C LEU A 38 4.21 1.92 -9.09
N PHE A 39 5.42 2.23 -9.54
CA PHE A 39 6.46 1.26 -9.86
C PHE A 39 7.68 1.51 -8.99
N ALA A 40 7.99 0.54 -8.12
CA ALA A 40 9.16 0.58 -7.25
C ALA A 40 10.38 -0.01 -7.97
N ASN A 41 11.49 0.74 -8.01
CA ASN A 41 12.79 0.17 -8.36
C ASN A 41 13.41 -0.45 -7.11
N LEU A 42 13.30 -1.78 -6.97
CA LEU A 42 13.79 -2.50 -5.80
C LEU A 42 15.32 -2.51 -5.64
N SER A 43 16.06 -2.01 -6.63
CA SER A 43 17.52 -1.81 -6.51
C SER A 43 17.88 -0.54 -5.73
N ASP A 44 16.91 0.35 -5.48
CA ASP A 44 17.14 1.61 -4.79
C ASP A 44 16.91 1.48 -3.27
N GLU A 45 17.51 2.41 -2.52
CA GLU A 45 17.25 2.56 -1.09
C GLU A 45 15.77 2.93 -0.82
N PRO A 46 15.17 2.48 0.31
CA PRO A 46 13.74 2.66 0.58
C PRO A 46 13.25 4.11 0.45
N TYR A 47 14.03 5.09 0.93
CA TYR A 47 13.67 6.50 0.83
C TYR A 47 13.67 7.02 -0.61
N ASN A 48 14.54 6.51 -1.47
CA ASN A 48 14.57 6.86 -2.89
C ASN A 48 13.35 6.28 -3.62
N ILE A 49 12.91 5.08 -3.24
CA ILE A 49 11.66 4.49 -3.77
C ILE A 49 10.45 5.36 -3.36
N LEU A 50 10.34 5.75 -2.09
CA LEU A 50 9.24 6.61 -1.65
C LEU A 50 9.29 8.00 -2.30
N TYR A 51 10.50 8.53 -2.53
CA TYR A 51 10.66 9.76 -3.31
C TYR A 51 10.24 9.57 -4.77
N SER A 52 10.54 8.42 -5.40
CA SER A 52 10.11 8.14 -6.76
C SER A 52 8.58 8.04 -6.86
N PHE A 53 7.91 7.48 -5.84
CA PHE A 53 6.44 7.47 -5.76
C PHE A 53 5.86 8.88 -5.75
N LYS A 54 6.46 9.81 -4.99
CA LYS A 54 6.07 11.24 -5.03
C LYS A 54 6.15 11.80 -6.46
N ILE A 55 7.25 11.52 -7.16
CA ILE A 55 7.47 12.01 -8.53
C ILE A 55 6.50 11.37 -9.53
N GLN A 56 6.13 10.10 -9.34
CA GLN A 56 5.15 9.39 -10.17
C GLN A 56 3.72 9.89 -9.92
N LEU A 57 3.36 10.18 -8.67
CA LEU A 57 2.01 10.62 -8.29
C LEU A 57 1.69 12.05 -8.73
N GLN A 58 2.66 12.96 -8.66
CA GLN A 58 2.52 14.38 -9.06
C GLN A 58 1.33 15.14 -8.43
N VAL A 59 0.84 14.69 -7.28
CA VAL A 59 -0.25 15.33 -6.53
C VAL A 59 0.23 15.86 -5.18
N GLN A 60 -0.45 16.87 -4.63
CA GLN A 60 -0.09 17.47 -3.34
C GLN A 60 -0.30 16.51 -2.16
N PHE A 61 -1.25 15.59 -2.27
CA PHE A 61 -1.64 14.59 -1.26
C PHE A 61 -0.96 13.22 -1.49
N PHE A 62 0.24 13.22 -2.07
CA PHE A 62 0.97 11.98 -2.38
C PHE A 62 1.27 11.15 -1.11
N MET A 63 1.50 11.81 0.03
CA MET A 63 1.79 11.14 1.29
C MET A 63 0.58 10.35 1.80
N GLU A 64 -0.63 10.90 1.68
CA GLU A 64 -1.87 10.23 2.04
C GLU A 64 -2.02 8.94 1.24
N ILE A 65 -1.73 8.96 -0.06
CA ILE A 65 -1.79 7.78 -0.93
C ILE A 65 -0.80 6.70 -0.46
N ILE A 66 0.47 7.08 -0.28
CA ILE A 66 1.54 6.15 0.12
C ILE A 66 1.25 5.53 1.50
N ILE A 67 0.85 6.36 2.47
CA ILE A 67 0.54 5.90 3.82
C ILE A 67 -0.67 4.97 3.80
N LEU A 68 -1.73 5.33 3.09
CA LEU A 68 -2.95 4.53 3.03
C LEU A 68 -2.75 3.18 2.35
N MET A 69 -1.99 3.12 1.25
CA MET A 69 -1.69 1.85 0.59
C MET A 69 -0.81 0.97 1.47
N SER A 70 0.23 1.55 2.09
CA SER A 70 1.07 0.84 3.07
C SER A 70 0.24 0.26 4.23
N TRP A 71 -0.72 1.05 4.74
CA TRP A 71 -1.67 0.60 5.75
C TRP A 71 -2.56 -0.53 5.26
N CYS A 72 -3.05 -0.48 4.02
CA CYS A 72 -3.89 -1.54 3.46
C CYS A 72 -3.12 -2.86 3.29
N ILE A 73 -1.86 -2.80 2.85
CA ILE A 73 -0.97 -3.97 2.78
C ILE A 73 -0.74 -4.55 4.18
N TRP A 74 -0.44 -3.70 5.16
CA TRP A 74 -0.28 -4.12 6.55
C TRP A 74 -1.56 -4.76 7.12
N MET A 75 -2.73 -4.20 6.79
CA MET A 75 -4.01 -4.77 7.21
C MET A 75 -4.30 -6.12 6.55
N ALA A 76 -3.96 -6.30 5.28
CA ALA A 76 -4.11 -7.60 4.60
C ALA A 76 -3.25 -8.68 5.28
N ARG A 77 -2.01 -8.34 5.66
CA ARG A 77 -1.14 -9.21 6.45
C ARG A 77 -1.79 -9.58 7.79
N ASN A 78 -2.28 -8.59 8.53
CA ASN A 78 -2.87 -8.82 9.85
C ASN A 78 -4.17 -9.62 9.78
N ASP A 79 -5.01 -9.35 8.78
CA ASP A 79 -6.25 -10.11 8.55
C ASP A 79 -5.96 -11.58 8.26
N TRP A 80 -4.86 -11.89 7.56
CA TRP A 80 -4.45 -13.28 7.37
C TRP A 80 -3.96 -13.93 8.66
N ILE A 81 -3.07 -13.27 9.39
CA ILE A 81 -2.49 -13.82 10.64
C ILE A 81 -3.55 -14.04 11.71
N PHE A 82 -4.41 -13.04 11.96
CA PHE A 82 -5.30 -13.04 13.12
C PHE A 82 -6.71 -13.52 12.81
N ARG A 83 -7.13 -13.49 11.54
CA ARG A 83 -8.51 -13.80 11.14
C ARG A 83 -8.60 -14.86 10.05
N GLY A 84 -7.48 -15.33 9.51
CA GLY A 84 -7.46 -16.33 8.44
C GLY A 84 -8.10 -15.86 7.13
N ILE A 85 -8.20 -14.54 6.90
CA ILE A 85 -8.81 -13.99 5.69
C ILE A 85 -7.74 -13.93 4.59
N THR A 86 -7.93 -14.70 3.52
CA THR A 86 -6.96 -14.80 2.42
C THR A 86 -6.66 -13.42 1.82
N PRO A 87 -5.39 -12.99 1.78
CA PRO A 87 -4.99 -11.74 1.15
C PRO A 87 -5.36 -11.76 -0.34
N SER A 88 -5.96 -10.67 -0.81
CA SER A 88 -6.21 -10.47 -2.24
C SER A 88 -5.96 -9.01 -2.60
N ILE A 89 -5.47 -8.78 -3.81
CA ILE A 89 -5.24 -7.43 -4.35
C ILE A 89 -6.58 -6.68 -4.42
N HIS A 90 -7.64 -7.35 -4.89
CA HIS A 90 -8.98 -6.77 -4.89
C HIS A 90 -9.44 -6.31 -3.50
N GLY A 91 -9.24 -7.13 -2.46
CA GLY A 91 -9.58 -6.78 -1.08
C GLY A 91 -8.76 -5.59 -0.56
N ALA A 92 -7.46 -5.54 -0.85
CA ALA A 92 -6.60 -4.42 -0.50
C ALA A 92 -7.05 -3.12 -1.20
N MET A 93 -7.38 -3.20 -2.50
CA MET A 93 -7.87 -2.06 -3.28
C MET A 93 -9.23 -1.55 -2.80
N LEU A 94 -10.16 -2.45 -2.45
CA LEU A 94 -11.45 -2.06 -1.89
C LEU A 94 -11.28 -1.36 -0.53
N ARG A 95 -10.40 -1.87 0.32
CA ARG A 95 -10.04 -1.25 1.60
C ARG A 95 -9.41 0.13 1.37
N PHE A 96 -8.47 0.23 0.43
CA PHE A 96 -7.83 1.50 0.07
C PHE A 96 -8.88 2.54 -0.34
N LYS A 97 -9.77 2.20 -1.28
CA LYS A 97 -10.87 3.09 -1.72
C LYS A 97 -11.73 3.55 -0.53
N THR A 98 -12.14 2.61 0.32
CA THR A 98 -12.98 2.90 1.50
C THR A 98 -12.30 3.89 2.44
N VAL A 99 -11.03 3.66 2.79
CA VAL A 99 -10.31 4.53 3.73
C VAL A 99 -9.93 5.85 3.05
N PHE A 100 -9.61 5.85 1.76
CA PHE A 100 -9.32 7.06 0.99
C PHE A 100 -10.53 8.01 0.99
N THR A 101 -11.73 7.51 0.72
CA THR A 101 -12.97 8.31 0.81
C THR A 101 -13.20 8.88 2.21
N GLN A 102 -12.85 8.14 3.27
CA GLN A 102 -12.94 8.65 4.65
C GLN A 102 -11.91 9.76 4.92
N VAL A 103 -10.71 9.68 4.34
CA VAL A 103 -9.67 10.72 4.46
C VAL A 103 -10.10 12.00 3.74
N ILE A 104 -10.76 11.91 2.58
CA ILE A 104 -11.30 13.09 1.86
C ILE A 104 -12.20 13.95 2.77
N LEU A 105 -12.93 13.34 3.72
CA LEU A 105 -13.79 14.08 4.65
C LEU A 105 -13.01 14.92 5.68
N ARG A 106 -11.71 14.68 5.85
CA ARG A 106 -10.87 15.26 6.91
C ARG A 106 -9.70 16.09 6.40
N VAL A 107 -9.48 16.15 5.09
CA VAL A 107 -8.46 17.00 4.47
C VAL A 107 -8.96 18.44 4.32
N LYS A 108 -8.04 19.34 3.93
CA LYS A 108 -8.38 20.71 3.55
C LYS A 108 -9.40 20.72 2.42
N GLU A 109 -10.30 21.71 2.42
CA GLU A 109 -11.35 21.84 1.41
C GLU A 109 -10.78 21.89 -0.02
N GLU A 110 -9.65 22.59 -0.20
CA GLU A 110 -8.93 22.72 -1.47
C GLU A 110 -8.41 21.39 -2.04
N TRP A 111 -8.26 20.35 -1.20
CA TRP A 111 -7.79 19.03 -1.63
C TRP A 111 -8.93 18.07 -1.98
N LYS A 112 -10.17 18.34 -1.55
CA LYS A 112 -11.28 17.39 -1.70
C LYS A 112 -11.58 17.05 -3.15
N GLN A 113 -11.76 18.06 -4.00
CA GLN A 113 -12.04 17.85 -5.42
C GLN A 113 -10.88 17.14 -6.15
N PRO A 114 -9.61 17.61 -6.04
CA PRO A 114 -8.47 16.89 -6.61
C PRO A 114 -8.33 15.43 -6.15
N MET A 115 -8.63 15.14 -4.88
CA MET A 115 -8.60 13.77 -4.36
C MET A 115 -9.72 12.90 -4.92
N LEU A 116 -10.93 13.45 -5.10
CA LEU A 116 -12.04 12.73 -5.73
C LEU A 116 -11.73 12.41 -7.19
N GLU A 117 -11.25 13.39 -7.95
CA GLU A 117 -10.84 13.22 -9.35
C GLU A 117 -9.76 12.14 -9.46
N TRP A 118 -8.73 12.21 -8.61
CA TRP A 118 -7.66 11.20 -8.59
C TRP A 118 -8.17 9.80 -8.26
N LEU A 119 -9.13 9.68 -7.32
CA LEU A 119 -9.73 8.39 -6.97
C LEU A 119 -10.53 7.81 -8.15
N GLU A 120 -11.28 8.64 -8.88
CA GLU A 120 -12.06 8.24 -10.06
C GLU A 120 -11.17 7.76 -11.21
N HIS A 121 -9.98 8.35 -11.39
CA HIS A 121 -9.01 7.92 -12.40
C HIS A 121 -8.35 6.55 -12.11
N ILE A 122 -8.46 6.05 -10.88
CA ILE A 122 -7.93 4.75 -10.44
C ILE A 122 -9.02 3.66 -10.45
N LEU A 123 -10.28 4.04 -10.67
CA LEU A 123 -11.40 3.10 -10.89
C LEU A 123 -11.44 2.61 -12.34
#